data_AF-A0A1Z9BB58-F1
#
_entry.id   AF-A0A1Z9BB58-F1
#
_cell.length_a   1.000
_cell.length_b   1.000
_cell.length_c   1.000
_cell.angle_alpha   90.00
_cell.angle_beta   90.00
_cell.angle_gamma   90.00
#
_symmetry.space_group_name_H-M   'P 1'
#
loop_
_entity.id
_entity.type
_entity.pdbx_description
1 polymer ?
#
loop_
_entity_poly.entity_id
_entity_poly.type
_entity_poly.pdbx_seq_one_letter_code
_entity_poly.pdbx_strand_id
1 'polypeptide(L)' 'MFGLGATELAIILVIVVILFGARRLPEIGSGVGKAIKNFKAGVTDSEIDVTPEQESVSDQAAGDGKKSPPSEA' A
#
# COMPACT_ATOMS: atom_id res chain seq x y z
N MET A 1 -35.41 -1.07 -7.52
CA MET A 1 -34.75 -0.99 -8.84
C MET A 1 -33.29 -1.31 -8.64
N PHE A 2 -32.80 -2.36 -9.30
CA PHE A 2 -31.47 -2.99 -9.18
C PHE A 2 -30.34 -2.02 -8.80
N GLY A 3 -29.98 -2.01 -7.52
CA GLY A 3 -28.72 -1.42 -7.07
C GLY A 3 -27.63 -2.45 -7.31
N LEU A 4 -26.52 -2.04 -7.92
CA LEU A 4 -25.33 -2.88 -7.99
C LEU A 4 -24.89 -3.17 -6.56
N GLY A 5 -25.21 -4.36 -6.07
CA GLY A 5 -24.82 -4.82 -4.75
C GLY A 5 -23.34 -5.20 -4.74
N ALA A 6 -22.84 -5.48 -3.54
CA ALA A 6 -21.47 -5.98 -3.36
C ALA A 6 -21.23 -7.26 -4.18
N THR A 7 -22.25 -8.11 -4.31
CA THR A 7 -22.18 -9.36 -5.07
C THR A 7 -22.03 -9.11 -6.58
N GLU A 8 -22.82 -8.21 -7.16
CA GLU A 8 -22.73 -7.87 -8.59
C GLU A 8 -21.38 -7.22 -8.92
N LEU A 9 -20.89 -6.33 -8.05
CA LEU A 9 -19.55 -5.75 -8.19
C LEU A 9 -18.44 -6.81 -8.14
N ALA A 10 -18.56 -7.80 -7.25
CA ALA A 10 -17.60 -8.90 -7.17
C ALA A 10 -17.59 -9.74 -8.46
N ILE A 11 -18.76 -10.05 -9.04
CA ILE A 11 -18.85 -10.78 -10.30
C ILE A 11 -18.19 -10.00 -11.44
N ILE A 12 -18.47 -8.70 -11.55
CA ILE A 12 -17.84 -7.84 -12.56
C ILE A 12 -16.32 -7.81 -12.36
N LEU A 13 -15.85 -7.68 -11.12
CA LEU A 13 -14.42 -7.68 -10.80
C LEU A 13 -13.75 -9.00 -11.21
N VAL A 14 -14.41 -10.15 -10.98
CA VAL A 14 -13.90 -11.46 -11.43
C VAL A 14 -13.78 -11.50 -12.96
N ILE A 15 -14.78 -11.01 -13.71
CA ILE A 15 -14.71 -10.96 -15.17
C ILE A 15 -13.54 -10.08 -15.63
N VAL A 16 -13.36 -8.90 -15.03
CA VAL A 16 -12.23 -8.00 -15.34
C VAL A 16 -10.89 -8.69 -15.05
N VAL A 17 -10.76 -9.39 -13.93
CA VAL A 17 -9.56 -10.16 -13.58
C VAL A 17 -9.27 -11.25 -14.62
N ILE A 18 -10.29 -11.91 -15.16
CA ILE A 18 -10.10 -12.93 -16.21
C ILE A 18 -9.62 -12.29 -17.53
N LEU A 19 -10.21 -11.15 -17.91
CA LEU A 19 -9.87 -10.48 -19.17
C LEU A 19 -8.47 -9.85 -19.16
N PHE A 20 -8.13 -9.14 -18.09
CA PHE A 20 -6.85 -8.43 -17.97
C PHE A 20 -5.76 -9.29 -17.31
N GLY A 21 -6.15 -10.35 -16.61
CA GLY A 21 -5.26 -11.17 -15.79
C GLY A 21 -5.04 -10.59 -14.39
N ALA A 22 -4.93 -11.49 -13.40
CA ALA A 22 -4.71 -11.12 -11.99
C ALA A 22 -3.43 -10.31 -11.74
N ARG A 23 -2.46 -10.35 -12.66
CA ARG A 23 -1.18 -9.63 -12.53
C ARG A 23 -1.23 -8.19 -13.02
N ARG A 24 -2.10 -7.86 -13.98
CA ARG A 24 -2.19 -6.50 -14.57
C ARG A 24 -2.91 -5.50 -13.67
N LEU A 25 -3.94 -5.95 -12.95
CA LEU A 25 -4.70 -5.09 -12.02
C LEU A 25 -3.82 -4.49 -10.91
N PRO A 26 -3.00 -5.26 -10.16
CA PRO A 26 -2.08 -4.71 -9.17
C PRO A 26 -0.96 -3.86 -9.78
N GLU A 27 -0.48 -4.21 -10.97
CA GLU A 27 0.57 -3.46 -11.68
C GLU A 27 0.09 -2.03 -11.99
N ILE A 28 -1.11 -1.89 -12.55
CA ILE A 28 -1.75 -0.60 -12.84
C ILE A 28 -2.13 0.12 -11.54
N GLY A 29 -2.72 -0.61 -10.59
CA GLY A 29 -3.13 -0.05 -9.28
C GLY A 29 -1.97 0.51 -8.47
N SER A 30 -0.78 -0.11 -8.55
CA SER A 30 0.43 0.39 -7.88
C SER A 30 0.89 1.73 -8.43
N GLY A 31 0.82 1.92 -9.75
CA GLY A 31 1.14 3.20 -10.40
C GLY A 31 0.14 4.29 -10.05
N VAL A 32 -1.16 3.98 -10.17
CA VAL A 32 -2.26 4.90 -9.85
C VAL A 32 -2.25 5.26 -8.36
N GLY A 33 -2.03 4.29 -7.47
CA GLY A 33 -1.99 4.50 -6.03
C GLY A 33 -0.85 5.42 -5.60
N LYS A 34 0.34 5.26 -6.19
CA LYS A 34 1.47 6.18 -5.97
C LYS A 34 1.16 7.60 -6.46
N ALA A 35 0.53 7.72 -7.63
CA ALA A 35 0.12 9.01 -8.18
C ALA A 35 -0.90 9.71 -7.28
N ILE A 36 -1.93 8.99 -6.81
CA ILE A 36 -2.94 9.52 -5.88
C ILE A 36 -2.30 9.90 -4.54
N LYS A 37 -1.39 9.08 -4.00
CA LYS A 37 -0.68 9.37 -2.75
C LYS A 37 0.11 10.68 -2.86
N ASN A 38 0.91 10.83 -3.92
CA ASN A 38 1.73 12.02 -4.13
C ASN A 38 0.87 13.26 -4.42
N PHE A 39 -0.23 13.09 -5.16
CA PHE A 39 -1.19 14.17 -5.40
C PHE A 39 -1.83 14.64 -4.10
N LYS A 40 -2.27 13.71 -3.24
CA LYS A 40 -2.85 14.04 -1.94
C LYS A 40 -1.83 14.70 -1.01
N ALA A 41 -0.59 14.22 -0.99
CA ALA A 41 0.50 14.84 -0.21
C ALA A 41 0.73 16.29 -0.66
N GLY A 42 0.91 16.56 -1.96
CA GLY A 42 1.13 17.92 -2.45
C GLY A 42 -0.06 18.87 -2.26
N VAL A 43 -1.29 18.35 -2.27
CA VAL A 43 -2.49 19.15 -1.95
C VAL A 43 -2.55 19.44 -0.44
N THR A 44 -2.19 18.49 0.42
CA THR A 44 -2.16 18.69 1.88
C THR A 44 -1.01 19.61 2.31
N ASP A 45 0.19 19.50 1.72
CA ASP A 45 1.34 20.39 1.96
C ASP A 45 1.10 21.84 1.52
N SER A 46 0.10 22.08 0.65
CA SER A 46 -0.27 23.43 0.23
C SER A 46 -1.11 24.17 1.30
N GLU A 47 -1.65 23.47 2.30
CA GLU A 47 -2.07 24.06 3.56
C GLU A 47 -0.84 24.08 4.49
N ILE A 48 -0.37 25.28 4.85
CA ILE A 48 0.86 25.49 5.64
C ILE A 48 0.77 24.72 6.97
N ASP A 49 1.37 23.53 7.06
CA ASP A 49 1.52 22.79 8.31
C ASP A 49 2.92 23.04 8.88
N VAL A 50 2.99 23.91 9.88
CA VAL A 50 4.16 24.11 10.74
C VAL A 50 4.23 23.00 11.79
N THR A 51 4.46 21.76 11.37
CA THR A 51 4.82 20.66 12.28
C THR A 51 6.03 19.91 11.73
N PRO A 52 7.17 19.83 12.46
CA PRO A 52 8.32 19.06 12.02
C PRO A 52 8.01 17.55 12.08
N GLU A 53 8.04 16.90 10.92
CA GLU A 53 7.80 15.46 10.75
C GLU A 53 8.92 14.65 11.45
N GLN A 54 8.55 13.90 12.50
CA GLN A 54 9.41 12.88 13.09
C GLN A 54 9.56 11.70 12.13
N GLU A 55 10.78 11.55 11.62
CA GLU A 55 11.28 10.35 10.97
C GLU A 55 11.12 9.14 11.90
N SER A 56 10.11 8.31 11.66
CA SER A 56 10.00 6.97 12.26
C SER A 56 10.44 5.93 11.24
N VAL A 57 11.73 5.67 11.25
CA VAL A 57 12.33 4.43 10.75
C VAL A 57 11.86 3.28 11.65
N SER A 58 11.10 2.33 11.10
CA SER A 58 10.96 0.90 11.51
C SER A 58 9.93 0.28 10.54
N ASP A 59 10.14 -0.85 9.88
CA ASP A 59 10.67 -2.11 10.39
C ASP A 59 11.41 -2.92 9.31
N GLN A 60 12.68 -3.19 9.58
CA GLN A 60 13.33 -4.44 9.17
C GLN A 60 12.89 -5.52 10.18
N ALA A 61 12.11 -6.49 9.74
CA ALA A 61 11.94 -7.75 10.46
C ALA A 61 11.83 -8.91 9.46
N ALA A 62 12.91 -9.11 8.69
CA ALA A 62 13.23 -10.41 8.12
C ALA A 62 14.27 -11.05 9.05
N GLY A 63 13.89 -12.16 9.69
CA GLY A 63 14.81 -12.93 10.53
C GLY A 63 15.94 -13.56 9.74
N ASP A 64 17.08 -13.75 10.39
CA ASP A 64 17.81 -15.02 10.36
C ASP A 64 18.86 -14.99 11.48
N GLY A 65 19.19 -16.17 12.00
CA GLY A 65 19.88 -16.33 13.27
C GLY A 65 21.37 -16.00 13.29
N LYS A 66 22.02 -16.57 14.32
CA LYS A 66 23.48 -16.66 14.55
C LYS A 66 24.14 -15.46 15.24
N LYS A 67 24.22 -15.50 16.57
CA LYS A 67 25.47 -15.86 17.28
C LYS A 67 25.26 -15.81 18.80
N SER A 68 25.52 -16.94 19.46
CA SER A 68 25.70 -17.10 20.89
C SER A 68 27.03 -16.45 21.38
N PRO A 69 27.36 -16.52 22.69
CA PRO A 69 27.75 -15.43 23.59
C PRO A 69 29.27 -15.12 23.61
N PRO A 70 29.71 -14.13 24.43
CA PRO A 70 30.61 -14.44 25.55
C PRO A 70 30.14 -13.71 26.84
N SER A 71 30.13 -14.37 28.00
CA SER A 71 31.28 -14.58 28.91
C SER A 71 31.75 -13.29 29.60
N GLU A 72 31.91 -13.41 30.93
CA GLU A 72 32.64 -12.53 31.85
C GLU A 72 31.94 -11.20 32.21
N ALA A 73 31.81 -10.80 33.48
CA ALA A 73 32.38 -11.28 34.75
C ALA A 73 31.46 -10.86 35.92
#